data_AF-A0A819P6G6-F1
#
_entry.id   AF-A0A819P6G6-F1
#
_cell.length_a   1.000
_cell.length_b   1.000
_cell.length_c   1.000
_cell.angle_alpha   90.00
_cell.angle_beta   90.00
_cell.angle_gamma   90.00
#
_symmetry.space_group_name_H-M   'P 1'
#
loop_
_entity.id
_entity.type
_entity.pdbx_description
1 polymer ?
#
loop_
_entity_poly.entity_id
_entity_poly.type
_entity_poly.pdbx_seq_one_letter_code
_entity_poly.pdbx_strand_id
1 'polypeptide(L)'
;MDGEFHRDDGSNEQSFITIQLYLNEGYKGGETTFVHYSDSTKNVPCVPRTGMVLVFEHRLFHEGSRLIEGRKYTVRTDVMYRPKKE
;
A
#
# COMPACT_ATOMS: atom_id res chain seq x y z
N MET A 1 -9.58 6.06 -2.28
CA MET A 1 -8.20 6.03 -2.78
C MET A 1 -7.30 6.19 -1.59
N ASP A 2 -6.38 5.26 -1.37
CA ASP A 2 -5.29 5.44 -0.41
C ASP A 2 -4.40 6.57 -0.98
N GLY A 3 -4.16 7.59 -0.16
CA GLY A 3 -3.66 8.88 -0.62
C GLY A 3 -2.32 9.22 0.03
N GLU A 4 -1.72 10.31 -0.44
CA GLU A 4 -0.56 10.90 0.21
C GLU A 4 -0.96 11.41 1.61
N PHE A 5 -0.12 11.15 2.60
CA PHE A 5 -0.21 11.76 3.92
C PHE A 5 0.74 12.97 3.98
N HIS A 6 0.20 14.13 4.34
CA HIS A 6 0.97 15.34 4.62
C HIS A 6 1.03 15.56 6.14
N ARG A 7 2.20 15.92 6.67
CA ARG A 7 2.32 16.28 8.08
C ARG A 7 1.82 17.69 8.33
N ASP A 8 0.89 17.82 9.27
CA ASP A 8 0.33 19.09 9.72
C ASP A 8 1.10 19.69 10.92
N ASP A 9 2.44 19.68 10.88
CA ASP A 9 3.32 20.21 11.94
C ASP A 9 4.29 21.31 11.44
N GLY A 10 4.10 21.78 10.20
CA GLY A 10 4.96 22.79 9.56
C GLY A 10 6.29 22.25 9.04
N SER A 11 6.54 20.94 9.11
CA SER A 11 7.76 20.32 8.58
C SER A 11 7.84 20.27 7.05
N ASN A 12 6.71 20.47 6.35
CA ASN A 12 6.55 20.22 4.91
C ASN A 12 6.93 18.78 4.51
N GLU A 13 6.64 17.81 5.37
CA GLU A 13 6.82 16.38 5.09
C GLU A 13 5.59 15.76 4.43
N GLN A 14 5.82 14.92 3.42
CA GLN A 14 4.79 14.13 2.74
C GLN A 14 5.25 12.71 2.44
N SER A 15 4.31 11.76 2.41
CA SER A 15 4.59 10.38 2.02
C SER A 15 4.56 10.21 0.51
N PHE A 16 5.48 9.41 -0.03
CA PHE A 16 5.43 8.97 -1.45
C PHE A 16 5.49 7.45 -1.64
N ILE A 17 5.88 6.72 -0.59
CA ILE A 17 6.07 5.27 -0.65
C ILE A 17 5.37 4.64 0.55
N THR A 18 4.62 3.59 0.29
CA THR A 18 4.06 2.70 1.32
C THR A 18 5.00 1.51 1.52
N ILE A 19 5.19 1.13 2.78
CA ILE A 19 5.80 -0.13 3.20
C ILE A 19 4.71 -0.96 3.90
N GLN A 20 4.37 -2.10 3.32
CA GLN A 20 3.33 -3.00 3.82
C GLN A 20 3.94 -4.35 4.22
N LEU A 21 3.95 -4.65 5.52
CA LEU A 21 4.35 -5.94 6.08
C LEU A 21 3.13 -6.83 6.34
N TYR A 22 3.10 -8.01 5.75
CA TYR A 22 2.03 -8.99 5.97
C TYR A 22 2.36 -9.93 7.13
N LEU A 23 1.47 -10.05 8.11
CA LEU A 23 1.70 -10.78 9.35
C LEU A 23 1.13 -12.20 9.37
N ASN A 24 0.28 -12.55 8.39
CA ASN A 24 -0.28 -13.89 8.28
C ASN A 24 -0.70 -14.24 6.84
N GLU A 25 -0.96 -15.53 6.64
CA GLU A 25 -1.54 -16.15 5.45
C GLU A 25 -2.82 -16.94 5.82
N GLY A 26 -3.39 -17.66 4.84
CA GLY A 26 -4.51 -18.59 5.07
C GLY A 26 -5.90 -17.94 4.97
N TYR A 27 -6.00 -16.78 4.32
CA TYR A 27 -7.26 -16.10 4.03
C TYR A 27 -7.53 -16.04 2.52
N LYS A 28 -8.77 -15.73 2.13
CA LYS A 28 -9.19 -15.62 0.72
C LYS A 28 -9.46 -14.16 0.35
N GLY A 29 -8.92 -13.72 -0.78
CA GLY A 29 -8.93 -12.30 -1.18
C GLY A 29 -7.96 -11.48 -0.32
N GLY A 30 -8.17 -10.18 -0.22
CA GLY A 30 -7.34 -9.32 0.65
C GLY A 30 -5.94 -9.03 0.09
N GLU A 31 -5.70 -9.22 -1.21
CA GLU A 31 -4.47 -8.84 -1.88
C GLU A 31 -4.28 -7.31 -1.86
N THR A 32 -3.04 -6.86 -2.01
CA THR A 32 -2.80 -5.48 -2.46
C THR A 32 -2.72 -5.52 -3.97
N THR A 33 -3.67 -4.91 -4.66
CA THR A 33 -3.80 -5.02 -6.11
C THR A 33 -3.47 -3.69 -6.76
N PHE A 34 -2.55 -3.71 -7.71
CA PHE A 34 -2.27 -2.58 -8.58
C PHE A 34 -3.30 -2.56 -9.71
N VAL A 35 -4.07 -1.50 -9.80
CA VAL A 35 -5.23 -1.41 -10.70
C VAL A 35 -4.91 -0.56 -11.91
N HIS A 36 -5.33 -1.04 -13.09
CA HIS A 36 -5.24 -0.28 -14.31
C HIS A 36 -6.50 0.57 -14.50
N TYR A 37 -6.33 1.86 -14.79
CA TYR A 37 -7.43 2.83 -14.76
C TYR A 37 -8.61 2.50 -15.68
N SER A 38 -8.34 1.90 -16.85
CA SER A 38 -9.35 1.65 -17.89
C SER A 38 -9.60 0.18 -18.23
N ASP A 39 -8.83 -0.74 -17.65
CA ASP A 39 -8.85 -2.15 -18.07
C ASP A 39 -8.52 -3.06 -16.89
N SER A 40 -9.56 -3.54 -16.21
CA SER A 40 -9.41 -4.38 -15.02
C SER A 40 -8.74 -5.73 -15.30
N THR A 41 -8.66 -6.18 -16.55
CA THR A 41 -7.95 -7.43 -16.92
C THR A 41 -6.44 -7.31 -16.74
N LYS A 42 -5.93 -6.08 -16.64
CA LYS A 42 -4.52 -5.76 -16.42
C LYS A 42 -4.17 -5.51 -14.95
N ASN A 43 -5.11 -5.71 -14.04
CA ASN A 43 -4.83 -5.58 -12.62
C ASN A 43 -3.81 -6.62 -12.17
N VAL A 44 -2.86 -6.20 -11.34
CA VAL A 44 -1.78 -7.07 -10.84
C VAL A 44 -1.93 -7.25 -9.33
N PRO A 45 -2.42 -8.41 -8.88
CA PRO A 45 -2.56 -8.70 -7.46
C PRO A 45 -1.21 -9.09 -6.85
N CYS A 46 -0.87 -8.51 -5.70
CA CYS A 46 0.19 -8.99 -4.83
C CYS A 46 -0.41 -9.92 -3.78
N VAL A 47 -0.24 -11.23 -3.97
CA VAL A 47 -0.72 -12.26 -3.04
C VAL A 47 0.17 -12.26 -1.79
N PRO A 48 -0.39 -11.96 -0.60
CA PRO A 48 0.39 -11.83 0.63
C PRO A 48 1.03 -13.15 1.06
N ARG A 49 2.25 -13.05 1.60
CA ARG A 49 2.94 -14.14 2.30
C ARG A 49 3.37 -13.69 3.68
N THR A 50 3.33 -14.58 4.67
CA THR A 50 3.68 -14.22 6.05
C THR A 50 5.14 -13.75 6.11
N GLY A 51 5.37 -12.57 6.66
CA GLY A 51 6.69 -11.94 6.73
C GLY A 51 7.12 -11.20 5.46
N MET A 52 6.31 -11.21 4.39
CA MET A 52 6.61 -10.47 3.17
C MET A 52 6.41 -8.97 3.38
N VAL A 53 7.33 -8.17 2.84
CA VAL A 53 7.22 -6.72 2.76
C VAL A 53 7.00 -6.32 1.31
N LEU A 54 5.91 -5.62 1.05
CA LEU A 54 5.63 -4.97 -0.22
C LEU A 54 5.95 -3.48 -0.10
N VAL A 55 6.83 -2.97 -0.96
CA VAL A 55 7.21 -1.56 -1.05
C VAL A 55 6.76 -1.02 -2.40
N PHE A 56 6.01 0.08 -2.41
CA PHE A 56 5.46 0.64 -3.64
C PHE A 56 5.22 2.14 -3.55
N GLU A 57 5.33 2.81 -4.70
CA GLU A 57 5.08 4.24 -4.82
C GLU A 57 3.58 4.55 -4.85
N HIS A 58 3.17 5.66 -4.22
CA HIS A 58 1.78 6.12 -4.15
C HIS A 58 1.18 6.47 -5.52
N ARG A 59 2.03 6.74 -6.53
CA ARG A 59 1.60 7.02 -7.92
C ARG A 59 1.06 5.79 -8.64
N LEU A 60 1.41 4.58 -8.19
CA LEU A 60 0.81 3.37 -8.71
C LEU A 60 -0.61 3.27 -8.18
N PHE A 61 -1.59 3.27 -9.07
CA PHE A 61 -2.99 3.05 -8.67
C PHE A 61 -3.11 1.68 -8.00
N HIS A 62 -3.62 1.65 -6.77
CA HIS A 62 -3.69 0.44 -5.99
C HIS A 62 -4.89 0.45 -5.03
N GLU A 63 -5.27 -0.75 -4.59
CA GLU A 63 -6.29 -0.95 -3.57
C GLU A 63 -5.94 -2.14 -2.68
N GLY A 64 -6.52 -2.15 -1.48
CA GLY A 64 -6.69 -3.39 -0.73
C GLY A 64 -7.92 -4.12 -1.27
N SER A 65 -7.71 -5.22 -1.99
CA SER A 65 -8.81 -6.02 -2.52
C SER A 65 -9.67 -6.58 -1.39
N ARG A 66 -10.94 -6.85 -1.69
CA ARG A 66 -11.91 -7.34 -0.71
C ARG A 66 -11.42 -8.63 -0.04
N LEU A 67 -11.43 -8.67 1.28
CA LEU A 67 -11.28 -9.90 2.05
C LEU A 67 -12.59 -10.70 1.98
N ILE A 68 -12.52 -11.93 1.48
CA ILE A 68 -13.68 -12.80 1.27
C ILE A 68 -13.87 -13.73 2.46
N GLU A 69 -12.79 -14.27 3.01
CA GLU A 69 -12.82 -15.24 4.10
C GLU A 69 -11.55 -15.12 4.97
N GLY A 70 -11.70 -15.38 6.27
CA GLY A 70 -10.59 -15.33 7.23
C GLY A 70 -10.34 -13.93 7.79
N ARG A 71 -9.10 -13.67 8.21
CA ARG A 71 -8.68 -12.37 8.75
C ARG A 71 -7.27 -12.06 8.26
N LYS A 72 -7.07 -10.86 7.73
CA LYS A 72 -5.77 -10.34 7.31
C LYS A 72 -5.19 -9.45 8.41
N TYR A 73 -3.97 -9.73 8.83
CA TYR A 73 -3.17 -8.92 9.74
C TYR A 73 -1.98 -8.35 8.96
N THR A 74 -1.80 -7.03 9.06
CA THR A 74 -0.80 -6.32 8.27
C THR A 74 -0.38 -5.06 9.00
N VAL A 75 0.89 -4.66 8.85
CA VAL A 75 1.40 -3.36 9.32
C VAL A 75 1.72 -2.51 8.11
N ARG A 76 1.17 -1.30 8.07
CA ARG A 76 1.44 -0.30 7.03
C ARG A 76 2.20 0.84 7.67
N THR A 77 3.26 1.30 7.01
CA THR A 77 3.94 2.56 7.34
C THR A 77 4.34 3.23 6.03
N ASP A 78 4.68 4.52 6.09
CA ASP A 78 5.01 5.32 4.93
C ASP A 78 6.41 5.91 5.08
N VAL A 79 7.08 6.14 3.96
CA VAL A 79 8.33 6.89 3.91
C VAL A 79 7.99 8.37 3.73
N MET A 80 8.36 9.18 4.71
CA MET A 80 8.15 10.63 4.69
C MET A 80 9.34 11.34 4.04
N TYR A 81 9.04 12.26 3.14
CA TYR A 81 10.01 13.07 2.40
C TYR A 81 9.79 14.54 2.71
N ARG A 82 10.88 15.30 2.74
CA ARG A 82 10.85 16.76 2.80
C ARG A 82 11.74 17.34 1.70
N PRO A 83 11.48 18.57 1.24
CA PRO A 83 12.40 19.28 0.36
C PRO A 83 13.82 19.30 0.94
N LYS A 84 14.81 19.16 0.07
CA LYS A 84 16.21 19.35 0.46
C LYS A 84 16.37 20.81 0.91
N LYS A 85 16.94 21.03 2.09
CA LYS A 85 17.38 22.37 2.48
C LYS A 85 18.60 22.72 1.63
N GLU A 86 18.55 23.88 0.97
CA GLU A 86 19.72 24.46 0.30
C GLU A 86 20.82 24.81 1.30
#